data_AF-A0A086ZGV2-F1
#
_entry.id   AF-A0A086ZGV2-F1
#
_cell.length_a   1.000
_cell.length_b   1.000
_cell.length_c   1.000
_cell.angle_alpha   90.00
_cell.angle_beta   90.00
_cell.angle_gamma   90.00
#
_symmetry.space_group_name_H-M   'P 1'
#
loop_
_entity.id
_entity.type
_entity.pdbx_description
1 polymer ?
#
loop_
_entity_poly.entity_id
_entity_poly.type
_entity_poly.pdbx_seq_one_letter_code
_entity_poly.pdbx_strand_id
1 'polypeptide(L)'
;MVDYDTAVATVQDQNADPVLLAKIAYENPDFGANVAANPRAYPGLKRWLAEFGDDRAKQTLSAMGFNASASAEQQAQAVYNEPSNDLNQMADPQPATPTNAQPQQSVATNPYGFTAEQALDPNTDQLTIARIAQYAPELRPCLARNPNTYPELLDWLAKLGDPAINAALASRGQ
;
A
#
# COMPACT_ATOMS: atom_id res chain seq x y z
N MET A 1 7.34 19.23 -16.33
CA MET A 1 7.68 20.47 -15.63
C MET A 1 6.45 21.36 -15.68
N VAL A 2 5.64 21.28 -14.62
CA VAL A 2 4.60 22.30 -14.38
C VAL A 2 5.31 23.53 -13.81
N ASP A 3 5.04 24.71 -14.37
CA ASP A 3 5.59 25.97 -13.84
C ASP A 3 5.13 26.16 -12.38
N TYR A 4 6.03 26.65 -11.53
CA TYR A 4 5.78 26.82 -10.10
C TYR A 4 4.54 27.69 -9.84
N ASP A 5 4.35 28.76 -10.62
CA ASP A 5 3.17 29.65 -10.53
C ASP A 5 1.86 28.91 -10.85
N THR A 6 1.86 28.11 -11.91
CA THR A 6 0.74 27.25 -12.32
C THR A 6 0.44 26.19 -11.26
N ALA A 7 1.47 25.63 -10.62
CA ALA A 7 1.32 24.67 -9.53
C ALA A 7 0.66 25.31 -8.31
N VAL A 8 1.11 26.50 -7.90
CA VAL A 8 0.51 27.28 -6.79
C VAL A 8 -0.97 27.56 -7.06
N ALA A 9 -1.31 28.06 -8.25
CA ALA A 9 -2.68 28.36 -8.63
C ALA A 9 -3.57 27.12 -8.58
N THR A 10 -3.05 25.98 -9.06
CA THR A 10 -3.80 24.71 -9.08
C THR A 10 -4.03 24.15 -7.68
N VAL A 11 -3.04 24.19 -6.78
CA VAL A 11 -3.21 23.64 -5.42
C VAL A 11 -4.05 24.51 -4.49
N GLN A 12 -4.25 25.78 -4.85
CA GLN A 12 -5.16 26.68 -4.16
C GLN A 12 -6.59 26.62 -4.72
N ASP A 13 -6.76 26.19 -5.97
CA ASP A 13 -8.09 26.05 -6.57
C ASP A 13 -8.86 24.88 -5.94
N GLN A 14 -10.08 25.16 -5.46
CA GLN A 14 -10.92 24.18 -4.77
C GLN A 14 -11.63 23.21 -5.73
N ASN A 15 -11.57 23.48 -7.04
CA ASN A 15 -12.13 22.65 -8.11
C ASN A 15 -11.04 22.08 -9.01
N ALA A 16 -9.79 22.10 -8.54
CA ALA A 16 -8.64 21.69 -9.32
C ALA A 16 -8.77 20.25 -9.79
N ASP A 17 -8.25 19.98 -10.99
CA ASP A 17 -8.29 18.65 -11.54
C ASP A 17 -7.45 17.69 -10.66
N PRO A 18 -8.02 16.57 -10.20
CA PRO A 18 -7.35 15.66 -9.28
C PRO A 18 -6.09 15.01 -9.89
N VAL A 19 -6.02 14.87 -11.21
CA VAL A 19 -4.84 14.34 -11.91
C VAL A 19 -3.73 15.39 -11.89
N LEU A 20 -4.08 16.66 -12.07
CA LEU A 20 -3.14 17.77 -11.99
C LEU A 20 -2.59 17.95 -10.57
N LEU A 21 -3.44 17.79 -9.54
CA LEU A 21 -3.02 17.77 -8.14
C LEU A 21 -2.03 16.63 -7.83
N ALA A 22 -2.30 15.41 -8.32
CA ALA A 22 -1.39 14.27 -8.16
C ALA A 22 -0.05 14.51 -8.86
N LYS A 23 -0.09 15.10 -10.06
CA LYS A 23 1.10 15.45 -10.83
C LYS A 23 1.95 16.51 -10.12
N ILE A 24 1.31 17.55 -9.56
CA ILE A 24 2.00 18.59 -8.78
C ILE A 24 2.62 18.00 -7.52
N ALA A 25 1.89 17.15 -6.78
CA ALA A 25 2.42 16.47 -5.60
C ALA A 25 3.65 15.60 -5.91
N TYR A 26 3.71 15.03 -7.12
CA TYR A 26 4.84 14.20 -7.57
C TYR A 26 6.03 15.03 -8.07
N GLU A 27 5.79 16.06 -8.87
CA GLU A 27 6.86 16.93 -9.41
C GLU A 27 7.39 17.93 -8.37
N ASN A 28 6.57 18.30 -7.39
CA ASN A 28 6.86 19.34 -6.40
C ASN A 28 6.37 18.88 -5.02
N PRO A 29 7.20 18.15 -4.25
CA PRO A 29 6.82 17.63 -2.94
C PRO A 29 6.37 18.75 -1.98
N ASP A 30 7.00 19.93 -2.04
CA ASP A 30 6.67 21.11 -1.21
C ASP A 30 5.17 21.48 -1.21
N PHE A 31 4.45 21.21 -2.31
CA PHE A 31 3.01 21.46 -2.41
C PHE A 31 2.11 20.40 -1.78
N GLY A 32 2.67 19.31 -1.26
CA GLY A 32 1.92 18.19 -0.70
C GLY A 32 0.92 18.61 0.39
N ALA A 33 1.23 19.63 1.18
CA ALA A 33 0.32 20.15 2.21
C ALA A 33 -0.91 20.87 1.64
N ASN A 34 -0.72 21.64 0.57
CA ASN A 34 -1.82 22.31 -0.11
C ASN A 34 -2.68 21.30 -0.87
N VAL A 35 -2.05 20.31 -1.51
CA VAL A 35 -2.76 19.21 -2.17
C VAL A 35 -3.55 18.38 -1.15
N ALA A 36 -2.98 18.08 0.01
CA ALA A 36 -3.64 17.37 1.11
C ALA A 36 -4.88 18.12 1.64
N ALA A 37 -4.77 19.45 1.79
CA ALA A 37 -5.86 20.32 2.22
C ALA A 37 -6.96 20.47 1.15
N ASN A 38 -6.65 20.17 -0.11
CA ASN A 38 -7.54 20.40 -1.23
C ASN A 38 -8.70 19.37 -1.22
N PRO A 39 -9.98 19.81 -1.27
CA PRO A 39 -11.13 18.90 -1.22
C PRO A 39 -11.21 17.97 -2.42
N ARG A 40 -10.57 18.35 -3.54
CA ARG A 40 -10.49 17.51 -4.75
C ARG A 40 -9.45 16.41 -4.68
N ALA A 41 -8.52 16.46 -3.71
CA ALA A 41 -7.59 15.36 -3.49
C ALA A 41 -8.34 14.10 -3.06
N TYR A 42 -8.25 13.08 -3.89
CA TYR A 42 -8.91 11.80 -3.69
C TYR A 42 -8.21 11.01 -2.57
N PRO A 43 -8.92 10.08 -1.90
CA PRO A 43 -8.40 9.37 -0.73
C PRO A 43 -7.07 8.64 -1.00
N GLY A 44 -6.86 8.07 -2.18
CA GLY A 44 -5.59 7.44 -2.55
C GLY A 44 -4.40 8.42 -2.56
N LEU A 45 -4.60 9.64 -3.08
CA LEU A 45 -3.58 10.69 -3.07
C LEU A 45 -3.29 11.18 -1.64
N LYS A 46 -4.33 11.31 -0.81
CA LYS A 46 -4.18 11.65 0.61
C LYS A 46 -3.37 10.59 1.36
N ARG A 47 -3.62 9.30 1.13
CA ARG A 47 -2.81 8.23 1.72
C ARG A 47 -1.37 8.25 1.22
N TRP A 48 -1.18 8.47 -0.08
CA TRP A 48 0.14 8.62 -0.66
C TRP A 48 0.91 9.81 -0.04
N LEU A 49 0.25 10.95 0.15
CA LEU A 49 0.82 12.13 0.83
C LEU A 49 1.09 11.88 2.31
N ALA A 50 0.28 11.06 2.99
CA ALA A 50 0.52 10.67 4.37
C ALA A 50 1.75 9.75 4.52
N GLU A 51 2.12 9.01 3.48
CA GLU A 51 3.25 8.08 3.49
C GLU A 51 4.52 8.70 2.88
N PHE A 52 4.40 9.22 1.66
CA PHE A 52 5.49 9.73 0.83
C PHE A 52 5.58 11.26 0.79
N GLY A 53 4.56 11.98 1.24
CA GLY A 53 4.57 13.44 1.27
C GLY A 53 5.41 14.03 2.42
N ASP A 54 5.60 15.34 2.34
CA ASP A 54 6.37 16.11 3.32
C ASP A 54 5.70 16.17 4.70
N ASP A 55 6.48 16.49 5.73
CA ASP A 55 6.02 16.63 7.12
C ASP A 55 4.78 17.53 7.24
N ARG A 56 4.73 18.63 6.47
CA ARG A 56 3.57 19.54 6.39
C ARG A 56 2.33 18.83 5.85
N ALA A 57 2.47 18.01 4.81
CA ALA A 57 1.36 17.26 4.21
C ALA A 57 0.81 16.22 5.17
N LYS A 58 1.72 15.49 5.82
CA LYS A 58 1.42 14.53 6.87
C LYS A 58 0.69 15.18 8.03
N GLN A 59 1.15 16.34 8.49
CA GLN A 59 0.50 17.09 9.57
C GLN A 59 -0.89 17.59 9.17
N THR A 60 -1.06 18.11 7.95
CA THR A 60 -2.38 18.54 7.43
C THR A 60 -3.37 17.37 7.36
N LEU A 61 -2.92 16.20 6.89
CA LEU A 61 -3.75 15.00 6.81
C LEU A 61 -4.08 14.44 8.18
N SER A 62 -3.11 14.44 9.09
CA SER A 62 -3.30 14.04 10.50
C SER A 62 -4.30 14.93 11.20
N ALA A 63 -4.23 16.26 10.99
CA ALA A 63 -5.21 17.22 11.51
C ALA A 63 -6.61 17.02 10.92
N MET A 64 -6.71 16.46 9.72
CA MET A 64 -7.96 16.14 9.04
C MET A 64 -8.46 14.69 9.32
N GLY A 65 -7.74 13.92 10.14
CA GLY A 65 -8.07 12.52 10.48
C GLY A 65 -7.70 11.49 9.40
N PHE A 66 -6.92 11.87 8.39
CA PHE A 66 -6.35 10.98 7.38
C PHE A 66 -4.97 10.48 7.84
N ASN A 67 -4.93 9.34 8.53
CA ASN A 67 -3.69 8.69 8.93
C ASN A 67 -3.48 7.38 8.13
N ALA A 68 -2.26 7.16 7.62
CA ALA A 68 -1.90 6.02 6.77
C ALA A 68 -2.19 4.66 7.44
N SER A 69 -2.25 4.64 8.78
CA SER A 69 -2.46 3.45 9.62
C SER A 69 -3.82 3.40 10.33
N ALA A 70 -4.72 4.38 10.12
CA ALA A 70 -5.92 4.54 10.96
C ALA A 70 -7.23 3.94 10.44
N SER A 71 -7.23 3.37 9.22
CA SER A 71 -8.47 2.93 8.56
C SER A 71 -9.11 1.65 9.15
N ALA A 72 -8.62 1.15 10.28
CA ALA A 72 -9.26 0.07 11.04
C ALA A 72 -9.71 0.47 12.46
N GLU A 73 -9.16 1.55 13.05
CA GLU A 73 -9.29 1.77 14.52
C GLU A 73 -9.79 3.16 14.93
N GLN A 74 -9.95 4.13 14.01
CA GLN A 74 -10.29 5.52 14.39
C GLN A 74 -11.74 5.95 14.20
N GLN A 75 -12.68 5.03 13.95
CA GLN A 75 -14.11 5.34 14.10
C GLN A 75 -14.61 5.16 15.56
N ALA A 76 -13.71 4.80 16.50
CA ALA A 76 -14.01 4.63 17.92
C ALA A 76 -13.45 5.75 18.84
N GLN A 77 -12.90 6.84 18.31
CA GLN A 77 -12.34 7.93 19.11
C GLN A 77 -12.97 9.29 18.78
N ALA A 78 -14.30 9.33 18.77
CA ALA A 78 -14.94 10.47 19.42
C ALA A 78 -14.97 10.14 20.91
N VAL A 79 -14.49 11.06 21.76
CA VAL A 79 -14.41 10.94 23.23
C VAL A 79 -13.10 10.35 23.74
N TYR A 80 -12.06 11.19 23.87
CA TYR A 80 -11.61 11.67 25.19
C TYR A 80 -10.46 12.67 25.02
N ASN A 81 -10.74 13.89 25.48
CA ASN A 81 -9.74 14.85 25.86
C ASN A 81 -8.87 14.31 27.02
N GLU A 82 -7.64 14.82 27.05
CA GLU A 82 -6.74 15.08 28.19
C GLU A 82 -5.52 14.18 28.49
N PRO A 83 -4.40 14.81 28.91
CA PRO A 83 -3.07 14.20 29.01
C PRO A 83 -2.72 13.76 30.44
N SER A 84 -1.83 12.76 30.56
CA SER A 84 -0.69 12.66 31.52
C SER A 84 -0.46 11.23 32.03
N ASN A 85 0.83 10.84 32.06
CA ASN A 85 1.53 9.92 32.99
C ASN A 85 0.81 8.65 33.50
N ASP A 86 1.43 7.48 33.32
CA ASP A 86 2.35 6.88 34.32
C ASP A 86 2.83 5.47 33.88
N LEU A 87 3.94 5.04 34.46
CA LEU A 87 4.75 3.86 34.20
C LEU A 87 4.17 2.58 34.85
N ASN A 88 4.13 1.42 34.17
CA ASN A 88 4.36 0.04 34.70
C ASN A 88 3.98 -1.01 33.64
N GLN A 89 4.89 -1.82 33.07
CA GLN A 89 5.48 -3.06 33.62
C GLN A 89 4.66 -4.36 33.37
N MET A 90 5.28 -5.27 32.58
CA MET A 90 5.36 -6.74 32.75
C MET A 90 4.25 -7.71 32.21
N ALA A 91 4.72 -8.60 31.31
CA ALA A 91 4.50 -10.07 31.23
C ALA A 91 3.48 -10.70 30.22
N ASP A 92 4.04 -11.55 29.35
CA ASP A 92 3.47 -12.65 28.51
C ASP A 92 2.77 -13.76 29.38
N PRO A 93 2.00 -14.77 28.88
CA PRO A 93 1.84 -15.28 27.50
C PRO A 93 0.40 -15.66 27.03
N GLN A 94 0.28 -15.98 25.73
CA GLN A 94 -0.92 -16.44 25.00
C GLN A 94 -1.64 -17.68 25.59
N PRO A 95 -2.95 -17.84 25.30
CA PRO A 95 -3.45 -19.09 24.71
C PRO A 95 -4.37 -18.90 23.49
N ALA A 96 -4.39 -19.91 22.61
CA ALA A 96 -5.01 -19.90 21.28
C ALA A 96 -6.47 -20.41 21.21
N THR A 97 -7.29 -19.73 20.38
CA THR A 97 -8.45 -20.19 19.52
C THR A 97 -9.73 -20.73 20.21
N PRO A 98 -10.96 -20.73 19.59
CA PRO A 98 -11.29 -20.75 18.13
C PRO A 98 -12.53 -19.93 17.65
N THR A 99 -12.56 -19.48 16.38
CA THR A 99 -13.83 -19.26 15.65
C THR A 99 -13.68 -19.09 14.13
N ASN A 100 -14.34 -20.02 13.44
CA ASN A 100 -14.93 -20.02 12.10
C ASN A 100 -14.08 -19.88 10.82
N ALA A 101 -14.20 -20.92 9.99
CA ALA A 101 -13.61 -21.07 8.66
C ALA A 101 -14.23 -20.13 7.61
N GLN A 102 -13.48 -19.10 7.25
CA GLN A 102 -13.22 -18.80 5.84
C GLN A 102 -11.75 -19.17 5.62
N PRO A 103 -11.33 -19.67 4.44
CA PRO A 103 -9.91 -19.81 4.14
C PRO A 103 -9.31 -18.39 4.12
N GLN A 104 -8.89 -17.91 5.30
CA GLN A 104 -8.02 -16.77 5.49
C GLN A 104 -6.66 -17.19 4.95
N GLN A 105 -6.59 -17.34 3.62
CA GLN A 105 -5.34 -17.35 2.89
C GLN A 105 -4.69 -16.01 3.24
N SER A 106 -3.61 -16.11 3.98
CA SER A 106 -2.65 -15.09 4.34
C SER A 106 -2.84 -13.84 3.49
N VAL A 107 -3.49 -12.82 4.05
CA VAL A 107 -3.34 -11.45 3.58
C VAL A 107 -1.87 -11.13 3.82
N ALA A 108 -1.04 -11.49 2.84
CA ALA A 108 0.32 -11.03 2.69
C ALA A 108 0.26 -9.53 2.92
N THR A 109 1.01 -9.07 3.92
CA THR A 109 1.07 -7.67 4.35
C THR A 109 1.83 -6.84 3.31
N ASN A 110 1.51 -7.03 2.03
CA ASN A 110 2.16 -6.35 0.94
C ASN A 110 1.72 -4.88 1.01
N PRO A 111 2.66 -3.93 1.24
CA PRO A 111 2.31 -2.51 1.34
C PRO A 111 1.72 -1.95 0.03
N TYR A 112 1.90 -2.68 -1.07
CA TYR A 112 1.35 -2.36 -2.38
C TYR A 112 -0.07 -2.93 -2.63
N GLY A 113 -0.65 -3.67 -1.69
CA GLY A 113 -2.00 -4.24 -1.80
C GLY A 113 -2.15 -5.41 -2.77
N PHE A 114 -1.04 -6.00 -3.23
CA PHE A 114 -1.06 -7.21 -4.07
C PHE A 114 -1.43 -8.44 -3.24
N THR A 115 -2.26 -9.31 -3.79
CA THR A 115 -2.72 -10.54 -3.12
C THR A 115 -2.15 -11.79 -3.79
N ALA A 116 -2.05 -12.88 -3.02
CA ALA A 116 -1.65 -14.19 -3.53
C ALA A 116 -2.61 -14.71 -4.61
N GLU A 117 -3.91 -14.39 -4.50
CA GLU A 117 -4.92 -14.70 -5.50
C GLU A 117 -4.59 -14.01 -6.83
N GLN A 118 -4.27 -12.72 -6.81
CA GLN A 118 -3.90 -11.97 -8.02
C GLN A 118 -2.59 -12.48 -8.63
N ALA A 119 -1.66 -12.97 -7.79
CA ALA A 119 -0.44 -13.61 -8.25
C ALA A 119 -0.70 -14.98 -8.91
N LEU A 120 -1.73 -15.71 -8.48
CA LEU A 120 -2.12 -17.02 -9.03
C LEU A 120 -3.12 -16.92 -10.19
N ASP A 121 -3.77 -15.77 -10.35
CA ASP A 121 -4.87 -15.59 -11.30
C ASP A 121 -4.37 -15.62 -12.76
N PRO A 122 -4.95 -16.48 -13.62
CA PRO A 122 -4.53 -16.64 -15.01
C PRO A 122 -4.95 -15.48 -15.92
N ASN A 123 -5.81 -14.57 -15.45
CA ASN A 123 -6.23 -13.38 -16.19
C ASN A 123 -5.42 -12.15 -15.80
N THR A 124 -4.57 -12.23 -14.76
CA THR A 124 -3.70 -11.12 -14.37
C THR A 124 -2.71 -10.80 -15.48
N ASP A 125 -2.66 -9.53 -15.88
CA ASP A 125 -1.74 -9.02 -16.89
C ASP A 125 -0.27 -9.30 -16.58
N GLN A 126 0.52 -9.53 -17.63
CA GLN A 126 1.97 -9.75 -17.52
C GLN A 126 2.70 -8.58 -16.82
N LEU A 127 2.25 -7.34 -17.06
CA LEU A 127 2.79 -6.16 -16.38
C LEU A 127 2.51 -6.20 -14.87
N THR A 128 1.30 -6.63 -14.48
CA THR A 128 0.92 -6.79 -13.08
C THR A 128 1.70 -7.93 -12.44
N ILE A 129 1.85 -9.07 -13.11
CA ILE A 129 2.70 -10.20 -12.68
C ILE A 129 4.14 -9.72 -12.43
N ALA A 130 4.73 -8.95 -13.35
CA ALA A 130 6.08 -8.41 -13.19
C ALA A 130 6.20 -7.46 -11.97
N ARG A 131 5.19 -6.61 -11.77
CA ARG A 131 5.13 -5.70 -10.60
C ARG A 131 5.02 -6.47 -9.30
N ILE A 132 4.17 -7.50 -9.24
CA ILE A 132 4.08 -8.39 -8.08
C ILE A 132 5.44 -9.05 -7.83
N ALA A 133 6.15 -9.53 -8.86
CA ALA A 133 7.46 -10.16 -8.67
C ALA A 133 8.50 -9.19 -8.09
N GLN A 134 8.41 -7.92 -8.46
CA GLN A 134 9.37 -6.90 -8.04
C GLN A 134 9.05 -6.36 -6.64
N TYR A 135 7.79 -6.06 -6.36
CA TYR A 135 7.34 -5.39 -5.13
C TYR A 135 6.86 -6.36 -4.04
N ALA A 136 6.52 -7.59 -4.41
CA ALA A 136 6.00 -8.61 -3.52
C ALA A 136 6.85 -9.89 -3.60
N PRO A 137 8.05 -9.89 -2.99
CA PRO A 137 8.90 -11.08 -2.97
C PRO A 137 8.22 -12.28 -2.32
N GLU A 138 7.35 -12.04 -1.34
CA GLU A 138 6.53 -13.06 -0.67
C GLU A 138 5.50 -13.74 -1.60
N LEU A 139 5.09 -13.07 -2.69
CA LEU A 139 4.14 -13.60 -3.66
C LEU A 139 4.82 -14.25 -4.88
N ARG A 140 6.15 -14.21 -4.97
CA ARG A 140 6.91 -14.90 -6.01
C ARG A 140 6.63 -16.41 -6.12
N PRO A 141 6.49 -17.20 -5.04
CA PRO A 141 6.11 -18.62 -5.18
C PRO A 141 4.69 -18.80 -5.71
N CYS A 142 3.79 -17.83 -5.51
CA CYS A 142 2.46 -17.82 -6.11
C CYS A 142 2.53 -17.48 -7.60
N LEU A 143 3.27 -16.43 -7.97
CA LEU A 143 3.54 -16.07 -9.37
C LEU A 143 4.26 -17.15 -10.13
N ALA A 144 5.10 -17.92 -9.43
CA ALA A 144 5.60 -19.15 -9.95
C ALA A 144 4.37 -19.92 -10.39
N ARG A 145 3.54 -20.53 -9.55
CA ARG A 145 2.44 -21.45 -9.94
C ARG A 145 1.43 -20.97 -11.00
N ASN A 146 1.35 -19.67 -11.29
CA ASN A 146 0.42 -19.11 -12.26
C ASN A 146 0.76 -19.55 -13.71
N PRO A 147 -0.23 -20.05 -14.49
CA PRO A 147 -0.03 -20.47 -15.88
C PRO A 147 0.15 -19.32 -16.88
N ASN A 148 -0.30 -18.10 -16.54
CA ASN A 148 -0.13 -16.90 -17.36
C ASN A 148 1.22 -16.20 -17.13
N THR A 149 2.01 -16.69 -16.18
CA THR A 149 3.37 -16.20 -15.95
C THR A 149 4.27 -16.55 -17.12
N TYR A 150 4.89 -15.54 -17.70
CA TYR A 150 5.73 -15.68 -18.88
C TYR A 150 7.06 -16.40 -18.57
N PRO A 151 7.62 -17.15 -19.54
CA PRO A 151 8.75 -18.05 -19.30
C PRO A 151 10.03 -17.35 -18.83
N GLU A 152 10.29 -16.10 -19.24
CA GLU A 152 11.47 -15.35 -18.77
C GLU A 152 11.42 -15.07 -17.26
N LEU A 153 10.23 -14.77 -16.72
CA LEU A 153 10.06 -14.58 -15.30
C LEU A 153 10.19 -15.90 -14.54
N LEU A 154 9.72 -17.01 -15.13
CA LEU A 154 9.90 -18.35 -14.54
C LEU A 154 11.37 -18.74 -14.46
N ASP A 155 12.16 -18.46 -15.50
CA ASP A 155 13.61 -18.70 -15.51
C ASP A 155 14.33 -17.84 -14.46
N TRP A 156 13.96 -16.55 -14.36
CA TRP A 156 14.48 -15.67 -13.32
C TRP A 156 14.11 -16.15 -11.91
N LEU A 157 12.86 -16.61 -11.72
CA LEU A 157 12.36 -17.19 -10.48
C LEU A 157 13.12 -18.47 -10.12
N ALA A 158 13.44 -19.32 -11.08
CA ALA A 158 14.26 -20.51 -10.87
C ALA A 158 15.69 -20.15 -10.45
N LYS A 159 16.27 -19.08 -11.03
CA LYS A 159 17.62 -18.59 -10.71
C LYS A 159 17.76 -17.97 -9.32
N LEU A 160 16.66 -17.52 -8.70
CA LEU A 160 16.68 -17.03 -7.32
C LEU A 160 17.04 -18.12 -6.30
N GLY A 161 16.86 -19.40 -6.64
CA GLY A 161 17.24 -20.52 -5.77
C GLY A 161 16.34 -20.70 -4.53
N ASP A 162 15.19 -20.05 -4.49
CA ASP A 162 14.26 -20.15 -3.37
C ASP A 162 13.51 -21.51 -3.39
N PRO A 163 13.47 -22.25 -2.27
CA PRO A 163 12.86 -23.58 -2.24
C PRO A 163 11.34 -23.56 -2.46
N ALA A 164 10.63 -22.51 -2.02
CA ALA A 164 9.19 -22.41 -2.22
C ALA A 164 8.86 -22.10 -3.69
N ILE A 165 9.66 -21.24 -4.33
CA ILE A 165 9.56 -20.95 -5.77
C ILE A 165 9.89 -22.19 -6.60
N ASN A 166 10.95 -22.93 -6.24
CA ASN A 166 11.35 -24.13 -6.96
C ASN A 166 10.31 -25.26 -6.84
N ALA A 167 9.73 -25.47 -5.65
CA ALA A 167 8.63 -26.42 -5.46
C ALA A 167 7.39 -26.05 -6.29
N ALA A 168 7.05 -24.75 -6.32
CA ALA A 168 6.01 -24.22 -7.18
C ALA A 168 6.31 -24.40 -8.68
N LEU A 169 7.57 -24.21 -9.10
CA LEU A 169 8.01 -24.43 -10.47
C LEU A 169 7.87 -25.90 -10.88
N ALA A 170 8.37 -26.81 -10.04
CA ALA A 170 8.32 -28.26 -10.26
C ALA A 170 6.88 -28.78 -10.35
N SER A 171 5.96 -28.22 -9.56
CA SER A 171 4.56 -28.64 -9.52
C SER A 171 3.77 -28.46 -10.82
N ARG A 172 4.32 -27.75 -11.82
CA ARG A 172 3.63 -27.53 -13.11
C ARG A 172 4.43 -27.89 -14.35
N GLY A 173 5.61 -28.50 -14.15
CA GLY A 173 6.33 -29.22 -15.21
C GLY A 173 6.10 -30.74 -15.19
N GLN A 174 5.16 -31.23 -14.36
CA GLN A 174 4.74 -32.64 -14.25
C GLN A 174 3.45 -32.88 -15.02
#